data_AF-A0A640XT39-F1
#
_entry.id   AF-A0A640XT39-F1
#
_cell.length_a   1.000
_cell.length_b   1.000
_cell.length_c   1.000
_cell.angle_alpha   90.00
_cell.angle_beta   90.00
_cell.angle_gamma   90.00
#
_symmetry.space_group_name_H-M   'P 1'
#
loop_
_entity.id
_entity.type
_entity.pdbx_description
1 polymer ?
#
loop_
_entity_poly.entity_id
_entity_poly.type
_entity_poly.pdbx_seq_one_letter_code
_entity_poly.pdbx_strand_id
1 'polypeptide(L)'
;MTTAILENPIVGERIGNKEDIQLFIEEKLNAFDAAVEGHEFLEIDGDIPGNTPKEDCLKIINHKLECAFAIDVDSVIRQDLESVIHALETGITTRLYGVTRIVGYYSRVSNWNKSKIGELHDRHMGKYSVR
;
A
#
# COMPACT_ATOMS: atom_id res chain seq x y z
N MET A 1 -4.91 19.48 -9.79
CA MET A 1 -4.62 18.68 -8.58
C MET A 1 -4.75 17.23 -8.98
N THR A 2 -3.65 16.47 -8.95
CA THR A 2 -3.61 15.07 -9.41
C THR A 2 -3.98 14.21 -8.20
N THR A 3 -5.20 13.70 -8.16
CA THR A 3 -5.66 12.75 -7.15
C THR A 3 -4.81 11.49 -7.25
N ALA A 4 -4.11 11.14 -6.17
CA ALA A 4 -3.22 10.00 -6.14
C ALA A 4 -4.07 8.73 -5.96
N ILE A 5 -4.43 8.09 -7.08
CA ILE A 5 -5.15 6.82 -7.06
C ILE A 5 -4.12 5.71 -6.78
N LEU A 6 -4.10 5.22 -5.54
CA LEU A 6 -3.37 4.02 -5.14
C LEU A 6 -4.09 2.79 -5.72
N GLU A 7 -3.38 1.93 -6.47
CA GLU A 7 -3.97 0.71 -7.05
C GLU A 7 -4.32 -0.31 -5.95
N ASN A 8 -5.61 -0.58 -5.76
CA ASN A 8 -6.12 -1.46 -4.70
C ASN A 8 -5.73 -2.94 -4.90
N PRO A 9 -5.10 -3.60 -3.89
CA PRO A 9 -5.14 -5.04 -3.80
C PRO A 9 -6.54 -5.49 -3.34
N ILE A 10 -7.16 -6.39 -4.10
CA ILE A 10 -8.48 -6.95 -3.81
C ILE A 10 -8.36 -7.85 -2.57
N VAL A 11 -8.77 -7.35 -1.40
CA VAL A 11 -8.99 -8.18 -0.21
C VAL A 11 -10.39 -8.78 -0.31
N GLY A 12 -10.46 -10.11 -0.31
CA GLY A 12 -11.70 -10.86 -0.49
C GLY A 12 -12.76 -10.55 0.58
N GLU A 13 -14.02 -10.51 0.14
CA GLU A 13 -15.20 -10.26 0.97
C GLU A 13 -15.28 -11.24 2.16
N ARG A 14 -15.01 -10.75 3.37
CA ARG A 14 -15.44 -11.44 4.60
C ARG A 14 -16.85 -10.94 4.92
N ILE A 15 -17.84 -11.81 4.76
CA ILE A 15 -19.22 -11.55 5.21
C ILE A 15 -19.23 -11.73 6.74
N GLY A 16 -18.85 -10.66 7.46
CA GLY A 16 -19.00 -10.55 8.92
C GLY A 16 -20.34 -9.91 9.29
N ASN A 17 -20.80 -10.13 10.53
CA ASN A 17 -21.99 -9.45 11.04
C ASN A 17 -21.73 -7.93 11.11
N LYS A 18 -22.77 -7.09 11.18
CA LYS A 18 -22.58 -5.61 11.17
C LYS A 18 -21.60 -5.11 12.23
N GLU A 19 -21.64 -5.71 13.41
CA GLU A 19 -20.76 -5.40 14.54
C GLU A 19 -19.29 -5.75 14.24
N ASP A 20 -19.04 -6.87 13.57
CA ASP A 20 -17.68 -7.29 13.17
C ASP A 20 -17.08 -6.34 12.13
N ILE A 21 -17.92 -5.85 11.20
CA ILE A 21 -17.49 -4.88 10.18
C ILE A 21 -17.14 -3.55 10.84
N GLN A 22 -17.96 -3.08 11.77
CA GLN A 22 -17.68 -1.85 12.49
C GLN A 22 -16.37 -1.94 13.29
N LEU A 23 -16.20 -3.04 14.05
CA LEU A 23 -14.98 -3.28 14.82
C LEU A 23 -13.74 -3.28 13.91
N PHE A 24 -13.82 -3.97 12.77
CA PHE A 24 -12.73 -4.00 11.79
C PHE A 24 -12.38 -2.61 11.23
N ILE A 25 -13.40 -1.80 10.92
CA ILE A 25 -13.19 -0.41 10.44
C ILE A 25 -12.51 0.43 11.53
N GLU A 26 -13.01 0.37 12.76
CA GLU A 26 -12.43 1.09 13.89
C GLU A 26 -10.99 0.66 14.16
N GLU A 27 -10.69 -0.64 14.15
CA GLU A 27 -9.31 -1.15 14.28
C GLU A 27 -8.39 -0.58 13.21
N LYS A 28 -8.84 -0.54 11.94
CA LYS A 28 -8.05 -0.01 10.83
C LYS A 28 -7.80 1.49 10.94
N LEU A 29 -8.82 2.27 11.28
CA LEU A 29 -8.70 3.72 11.42
C LEU A 29 -7.85 4.09 12.63
N ASN A 30 -8.02 3.42 13.77
CA ASN A 30 -7.20 3.64 14.96
C ASN A 30 -5.73 3.29 14.72
N ALA A 31 -5.46 2.22 13.97
CA ALA A 31 -4.09 1.85 13.61
C ALA A 31 -3.44 2.89 12.68
N PHE A 32 -4.21 3.44 11.75
CA PHE A 32 -3.76 4.52 10.87
C PHE A 32 -3.49 5.82 11.65
N ASP A 33 -4.41 6.22 12.52
CA ASP A 33 -4.30 7.39 13.38
C ASP A 33 -3.04 7.32 14.26
N ALA A 34 -2.86 6.21 14.99
CA ALA A 34 -1.68 5.98 15.81
C ALA A 34 -0.37 5.96 14.99
N ALA A 35 -0.41 5.45 13.75
CA ALA A 35 0.76 5.44 12.87
C ALA A 35 1.13 6.85 12.40
N VAL A 36 0.16 7.73 12.14
CA VAL A 36 0.42 9.13 11.76
C VAL A 36 0.83 9.96 12.98
N GLU A 37 0.16 9.83 14.13
CA GLU A 37 0.53 10.54 15.37
C GLU A 37 1.95 10.19 15.84
N GLY A 38 2.36 8.92 15.68
CA GLY A 38 3.71 8.47 16.01
C GLY A 38 4.78 8.86 14.98
N HIS A 39 4.39 9.52 13.88
CA HIS A 39 5.27 9.81 12.76
C HIS A 39 5.97 11.17 12.92
N GLU A 40 7.23 11.26 12.49
CA GLU A 40 8.06 12.47 12.70
C GLU A 40 7.57 13.69 11.91
N PHE A 41 7.03 13.47 10.72
CA PHE A 41 6.72 14.55 9.77
C PHE A 41 5.35 14.42 9.06
N LEU A 42 4.49 13.52 9.52
CA LEU A 42 3.12 13.40 9.01
C LEU A 42 2.13 13.92 10.06
N GLU A 43 1.05 14.55 9.61
CA GLU A 43 0.02 15.12 10.49
C GLU A 43 -1.35 15.01 9.82
N ILE A 44 -2.39 14.61 10.58
CA ILE A 44 -3.78 14.68 10.14
C ILE A 44 -4.28 16.10 10.41
N ASP A 45 -4.52 16.88 9.35
CA ASP A 45 -4.98 18.28 9.46
C ASP A 45 -6.51 18.39 9.51
N GLY A 46 -7.23 17.38 9.02
CA GLY A 46 -8.69 17.31 9.05
C GLY A 46 -9.28 16.49 7.93
N ASP A 47 -10.58 16.67 7.70
CA ASP A 47 -11.32 16.04 6.62
C ASP A 47 -11.65 17.02 5.48
N ILE A 48 -11.80 16.46 4.28
CA ILE A 48 -12.25 17.15 3.08
C ILE A 48 -13.58 16.51 2.70
N PRO A 49 -14.72 17.18 2.97
CA PRO A 49 -16.03 16.62 2.66
C PRO A 49 -16.24 16.56 1.15
N GLY A 50 -16.67 15.41 0.67
CA GLY A 50 -17.09 15.17 -0.70
C GLY A 50 -18.59 15.36 -0.89
N ASN A 51 -19.08 15.22 -2.13
CA ASN A 51 -20.52 15.20 -2.38
C ASN A 51 -21.11 13.82 -2.06
N THR A 52 -20.27 12.79 -2.03
CA THR A 52 -20.64 11.42 -1.69
C THR A 52 -19.68 10.86 -0.64
N PRO A 53 -20.10 9.86 0.17
CA PRO A 53 -19.22 9.26 1.18
C PRO A 53 -17.94 8.62 0.63
N LYS A 54 -17.88 8.34 -0.67
CA LYS A 54 -16.67 7.84 -1.35
C LYS A 54 -15.69 8.95 -1.73
N GLU A 55 -16.15 10.19 -1.73
CA GLU A 55 -15.35 11.37 -2.01
C GLU A 55 -14.83 12.02 -0.73
N ASP A 56 -15.31 11.60 0.44
CA ASP A 56 -14.79 12.06 1.74
C ASP A 56 -13.35 11.58 1.90
N CYS A 57 -12.44 12.54 2.08
CA CYS A 57 -11.01 12.28 2.21
C CYS A 57 -10.48 12.85 3.53
N LEU A 58 -9.41 12.24 4.04
CA LEU A 58 -8.59 12.83 5.09
C LEU A 58 -7.48 13.66 4.45
N LYS A 59 -7.21 14.83 5.01
CA LYS A 59 -6.09 15.69 4.64
C LYS A 59 -4.90 15.36 5.54
N ILE A 60 -3.82 14.90 4.93
CA ILE A 60 -2.57 14.57 5.60
C ILE A 60 -1.51 15.56 5.15
N ILE A 61 -0.90 16.28 6.09
CA ILE A 61 0.26 17.14 5.83
C ILE A 61 1.53 16.29 5.93
N ASN A 62 2.42 16.47 4.96
CA ASN A 62 3.79 15.97 5.02
C ASN A 62 4.74 17.17 5.13
N HIS A 63 5.22 17.42 6.34
CA HIS A 63 6.09 18.56 6.67
C HIS A 63 7.47 18.46 6.00
N LYS A 64 7.93 17.24 5.69
CA LYS A 64 9.22 17.00 5.04
C LYS A 64 9.18 17.31 3.54
N LEU A 65 8.06 17.03 2.88
CA LEU A 65 7.85 17.29 1.46
C LEU A 65 7.19 18.65 1.18
N GLU A 66 6.85 19.41 2.23
CA GLU A 66 6.14 20.68 2.16
C GLU A 66 4.84 20.60 1.33
N CYS A 67 4.11 19.50 1.49
CA CYS A 67 2.88 19.25 0.73
C CYS A 67 1.79 18.61 1.59
N ALA A 68 0.58 18.52 1.02
CA ALA A 68 -0.54 17.81 1.63
C ALA A 68 -1.11 16.80 0.66
N PHE A 69 -1.52 15.65 1.19
CA PHE A 69 -2.17 14.57 0.47
C PHE A 69 -3.64 14.48 0.91
N ALA A 70 -4.51 14.14 -0.04
CA ALA A 70 -5.86 13.70 0.24
C ALA A 70 -5.90 12.18 0.11
N ILE A 71 -6.36 11.49 1.14
CA ILE A 71 -6.51 10.03 1.15
C ILE A 71 -7.96 9.66 1.45
N ASP A 72 -8.55 8.80 0.64
CA ASP A 72 -9.90 8.31 0.87
C ASP A 72 -9.93 7.29 2.02
N VAL A 73 -11.03 7.28 2.76
CA VAL A 73 -11.20 6.38 3.92
C VAL A 73 -11.18 4.91 3.50
N ASP A 74 -11.69 4.58 2.30
CA ASP A 74 -11.71 3.22 1.78
C ASP A 74 -10.29 2.66 1.55
N SER A 75 -9.36 3.50 1.06
CA SER A 75 -7.94 3.17 0.93
C SER A 75 -7.31 2.84 2.30
N VAL A 76 -7.59 3.62 3.34
CA VAL A 76 -7.08 3.35 4.70
C VAL A 76 -7.56 2.00 5.23
N ILE A 77 -8.84 1.67 5.00
CA ILE A 77 -9.44 0.42 5.48
C ILE A 77 -8.94 -0.80 4.69
N ARG A 78 -8.91 -0.70 3.35
CA ARG A 78 -8.66 -1.85 2.47
C ARG A 78 -7.19 -2.14 2.24
N GLN A 79 -6.34 -1.12 2.26
CA GLN A 79 -4.92 -1.29 1.95
C GLN A 79 -4.13 -1.71 3.19
N ASP A 80 -2.88 -2.10 2.93
CA ASP A 80 -1.91 -2.41 3.96
C ASP A 80 -1.38 -1.10 4.59
N LEU A 81 -1.31 -1.06 5.92
CA LEU A 81 -0.97 0.16 6.66
C LEU A 81 0.45 0.65 6.33
N GLU A 82 1.42 -0.25 6.28
CA GLU A 82 2.82 0.08 5.96
C GLU A 82 2.90 0.69 4.55
N SER A 83 2.17 0.12 3.59
CA SER A 83 2.10 0.62 2.22
C SER A 83 1.47 2.02 2.14
N VAL A 84 0.42 2.29 2.92
CA VAL A 84 -0.23 3.62 2.98
C VAL A 84 0.72 4.65 3.59
N ILE A 85 1.34 4.35 4.73
CA ILE A 85 2.30 5.25 5.38
C ILE A 85 3.49 5.53 4.45
N HIS A 86 4.05 4.51 3.82
CA HIS A 86 5.14 4.68 2.86
C HIS A 86 4.77 5.59 1.69
N ALA A 87 3.53 5.48 1.19
CA ALA A 87 3.03 6.35 0.12
C ALA A 87 2.92 7.82 0.60
N LEU A 88 2.45 8.05 1.83
CA LEU A 88 2.38 9.39 2.43
C LEU A 88 3.77 9.97 2.72
N GLU A 89 4.74 9.13 3.11
CA GLU A 89 6.12 9.53 3.35
C GLU A 89 6.84 9.98 2.09
N THR A 90 6.65 9.24 1.00
CA THR A 90 7.46 9.35 -0.23
C THR A 90 6.74 10.04 -1.39
N GLY A 91 5.41 10.13 -1.33
CA GLY A 91 4.56 10.51 -2.46
C GLY A 91 4.47 9.43 -3.56
N ILE A 92 5.08 8.25 -3.37
CA ILE A 92 5.06 7.17 -4.35
C ILE A 92 3.84 6.26 -4.08
N THR A 93 2.84 6.35 -4.95
CA THR A 93 1.61 5.55 -4.84
C THR A 93 1.57 4.33 -5.76
N THR A 94 2.51 4.22 -6.70
CA THR A 94 2.53 3.11 -7.64
C THR A 94 3.31 1.93 -7.06
N ARG A 95 2.63 0.79 -6.87
CA ARG A 95 3.29 -0.45 -6.48
C ARG A 95 4.18 -0.94 -7.61
N LEU A 96 5.47 -1.10 -7.32
CA LEU A 96 6.44 -1.67 -8.26
C LEU A 96 6.56 -3.18 -8.08
N TYR A 97 6.86 -3.88 -9.18
CA TYR A 97 7.10 -5.33 -9.19
C TYR A 97 8.55 -5.62 -9.54
N GLY A 98 9.16 -6.59 -8.84
CA GLY A 98 10.46 -7.13 -9.26
C GLY A 98 10.34 -7.83 -10.61
N VAL A 99 11.11 -7.38 -11.59
CA VAL A 99 11.19 -7.96 -12.94
C VAL A 99 12.62 -8.39 -13.20
N THR A 100 12.81 -9.61 -13.69
CA THR A 100 14.14 -10.08 -14.10
C THR A 100 14.05 -10.96 -15.34
N ARG A 101 15.19 -11.14 -16.02
CA ARG A 101 15.26 -11.88 -17.28
C ARG A 101 15.37 -13.39 -17.04
N ILE A 102 14.44 -14.12 -17.64
CA ILE A 102 14.43 -15.58 -17.71
C ILE A 102 14.38 -16.03 -19.17
N VAL A 103 15.29 -16.92 -19.57
CA VAL A 103 15.40 -17.53 -20.91
C VAL A 103 14.98 -16.59 -22.05
N GLY A 104 15.63 -15.43 -22.14
CA GLY A 104 15.46 -14.50 -23.25
C GLY A 104 14.45 -13.36 -23.05
N TYR A 105 13.53 -13.42 -22.09
CA TYR A 105 12.50 -12.40 -21.87
C TYR A 105 12.42 -11.91 -20.41
N TYR A 106 11.86 -10.72 -20.19
CA TYR A 106 11.61 -10.17 -18.87
C TYR A 106 10.30 -10.69 -18.29
N SER A 107 10.30 -11.06 -17.02
CA SER A 107 9.12 -11.58 -16.33
C SER A 107 9.08 -11.08 -14.89
N ARG A 108 7.86 -10.85 -14.38
CA ARG A 108 7.63 -10.50 -12.97
C ARG A 108 7.99 -11.69 -12.10
N VAL A 109 8.91 -11.48 -11.16
CA VAL A 109 9.39 -12.50 -10.21
C VAL A 109 8.25 -13.00 -9.33
N SER A 110 7.27 -12.14 -9.02
CA SER A 110 6.06 -12.51 -8.25
C SER A 110 5.23 -13.63 -8.87
N ASN A 111 5.34 -13.84 -10.18
CA ASN A 111 4.56 -14.86 -10.90
C ASN A 111 5.33 -16.19 -11.04
N TRP A 112 6.52 -16.29 -10.47
CA TRP A 112 7.39 -17.45 -10.62
C TRP A 112 7.04 -18.52 -9.59
N ASN A 113 7.15 -19.78 -10.01
CA ASN A 113 7.03 -20.92 -9.10
C ASN A 113 8.29 -21.03 -8.22
N LYS A 114 8.21 -21.85 -7.16
CA LYS A 114 9.30 -22.02 -6.20
C LYS A 114 10.63 -22.45 -6.85
N SER A 115 10.60 -23.27 -7.90
CA SER A 115 11.82 -23.71 -8.58
C SER A 115 12.54 -22.58 -9.31
N LYS A 116 11.82 -21.69 -10.01
CA LYS A 116 12.40 -20.50 -10.65
C LYS A 116 12.91 -19.47 -9.64
N ILE A 117 12.25 -19.34 -8.49
CA ILE A 117 12.74 -18.49 -7.38
C ILE A 117 14.07 -19.05 -6.85
N GLY A 118 14.17 -20.38 -6.68
CA GLY A 118 15.41 -21.06 -6.31
C GLY A 118 16.53 -20.84 -7.34
N GLU A 119 16.22 -21.01 -8.64
CA GLU A 119 17.16 -20.73 -9.72
C GLU A 119 17.66 -19.27 -9.66
N LEU A 120 16.78 -18.29 -9.45
CA LEU A 120 17.17 -16.88 -9.34
C LEU A 120 18.12 -16.65 -8.16
N HIS A 121 17.83 -17.26 -7.01
CA HIS A 121 18.67 -17.20 -5.83
C HIS A 121 20.06 -17.80 -6.10
N ASP A 122 20.12 -18.96 -6.75
CA ASP A 122 21.39 -19.59 -7.15
C ASP A 122 22.18 -18.74 -8.15
N ARG A 123 21.50 -18.12 -9.12
CA ARG A 123 22.10 -17.18 -10.08
C ARG A 123 22.69 -15.96 -9.38
N HIS A 124 22.01 -15.38 -8.38
CA HIS A 124 22.55 -14.26 -7.60
C HIS A 124 23.79 -14.64 -6.78
N MET A 125 23.89 -15.91 -6.36
CA MET A 125 25.08 -16.45 -5.70
C MET A 125 26.18 -16.92 -6.68
N GLY A 126 25.96 -16.82 -7.99
CA GLY A 126 26.89 -17.32 -9.00
C GLY A 126 26.95 -18.85 -9.11
N LYS A 127 25.95 -19.58 -8.57
CA LYS A 127 25.87 -21.05 -8.64
C LYS A 127 25.11 -21.48 -9.88
N TYR A 128 25.84 -21.76 -10.97
CA TYR A 128 25.26 -22.21 -12.25
C TYR A 128 25.37 -23.71 -12.50
N SER A 129 25.92 -24.46 -11.54
CA SER A 129 26.18 -25.89 -11.67
C SER A 129 24.89 -26.70 -11.61
N VAL A 130 24.62 -27.50 -12.64
CA VAL A 130 23.61 -28.57 -12.62
C VAL A 130 24.28 -29.86 -12.13
N ARG A 131 23.68 -30.52 -11.13
CA ARG A 131 24.09 -31.85 -10.66
C ARG A 131 23.13 -32.91 -11.15
#